data_AF-S9VEB0-F1
#
_entry.id   AF-S9VEB0-F1
#
_cell.length_a   1.000
_cell.length_b   1.000
_cell.length_c   1.000
_cell.angle_alpha   90.00
_cell.angle_beta   90.00
_cell.angle_gamma   90.00
#
_symmetry.space_group_name_H-M   'P 1'
#
loop_
_entity.id
_entity.type
_entity.pdbx_description
1 polymer ?
#
loop_
_entity_poly.entity_id
_entity_poly.type
_entity_poly.pdbx_seq_one_letter_code
_entity_poly.pdbx_strand_id
1 'polypeptide(L)'
;MFSPNLLLMRASGYNNRVMVFAHRRQKSRYLPPKAAHVRSPLAHKQPEEYHNTWDPRSGVEWHNRLRNRNHYRHWPWAWWTDDPIRHHRDLTYRRTLSAKETSVNEGYPLWDYYSEVGQEYKTPSHFPLTYVAPFIHLYTAKVWSSEELRSYLSVIMEEAQLKRIQDVADNIGKLRRWGEVYGGKSVPKGLIQHVELVCLDVVAQNDRIKNRQQLHQQSILRTNEMERYYTLPHLHGPAMPTTRAQAPGVCPQRFTWMQHVPKFHPLQLPDRWKGANCYPA
;
A
#
# COMPACT_ATOMS: atom_id res chain seq x y z
N MET A 1 -32.58 -71.76 23.25
CA MET A 1 -31.48 -71.26 24.11
C MET A 1 -30.43 -70.65 23.21
N PHE A 2 -30.36 -69.32 23.13
CA PHE A 2 -29.39 -68.61 22.29
C PHE A 2 -28.03 -68.62 23.00
N SER A 3 -27.01 -69.18 22.34
CA SER A 3 -25.66 -69.25 22.90
C SER A 3 -25.06 -67.84 23.08
N PRO A 4 -24.64 -67.44 24.28
CA PRO A 4 -24.05 -66.12 24.53
C PRO A 4 -22.71 -65.88 23.80
N ASN A 5 -22.09 -66.93 23.25
CA ASN A 5 -20.80 -66.86 22.56
C ASN A 5 -20.86 -66.22 21.17
N LEU A 6 -22.02 -66.18 20.51
CA LEU A 6 -22.16 -65.60 19.16
C LEU A 6 -22.20 -64.06 19.14
N LEU A 7 -22.68 -63.44 20.22
CA LEU A 7 -22.68 -61.97 20.38
C LEU A 7 -21.29 -61.43 20.77
N LEU A 8 -20.54 -62.17 21.60
CA LEU A 8 -19.17 -61.81 21.99
C LEU A 8 -18.18 -61.88 20.82
N MET A 9 -18.32 -62.86 19.91
CA MET A 9 -17.46 -62.93 18.73
C MET A 9 -17.72 -61.80 17.71
N ARG A 10 -18.97 -61.37 17.53
CA ARG A 10 -19.31 -60.23 16.64
C ARG A 10 -18.81 -58.89 17.18
N ALA A 11 -18.78 -58.70 18.51
CA ALA A 11 -18.27 -57.49 19.13
C ALA A 11 -16.74 -57.33 18.98
N SER A 12 -15.97 -58.43 18.95
CA SER A 12 -14.50 -58.39 18.81
C SER A 12 -14.03 -57.81 17.46
N GLY A 13 -14.76 -58.08 16.37
CA GLY A 13 -14.44 -57.58 15.03
C GLY A 13 -14.83 -56.12 14.80
N TYR A 14 -15.93 -55.67 15.42
CA TYR A 14 -16.43 -54.30 15.29
C TYR A 14 -15.56 -53.31 16.09
N ASN A 15 -15.21 -53.66 17.33
CA ASN A 15 -14.32 -52.84 18.17
C ASN A 15 -12.91 -52.73 17.57
N ASN A 16 -12.39 -53.80 16.96
CA ASN A 16 -11.12 -53.76 16.24
C ASN A 16 -11.18 -52.88 14.98
N ARG A 17 -12.29 -52.87 14.22
CA ARG A 17 -12.44 -51.97 13.08
C ARG A 17 -12.50 -50.50 13.52
N VAL A 18 -13.27 -50.18 14.56
CA VAL A 18 -13.36 -48.81 15.08
C VAL A 18 -12.00 -48.34 15.62
N MET A 19 -11.28 -49.18 16.35
CA MET A 19 -9.92 -48.90 16.83
C MET A 19 -8.92 -48.74 15.67
N VAL A 20 -9.00 -49.57 14.63
CA VAL A 20 -8.14 -49.43 13.43
C VAL A 20 -8.50 -48.17 12.63
N PHE A 21 -9.77 -47.79 12.52
CA PHE A 21 -10.18 -46.54 11.87
C PHE A 21 -9.78 -45.31 12.71
N ALA A 22 -9.89 -45.36 14.02
CA ALA A 22 -9.43 -44.31 14.93
C ALA A 22 -7.91 -44.17 14.89
N HIS A 23 -7.19 -45.29 14.91
CA HIS A 23 -5.73 -45.34 14.82
C HIS A 23 -5.21 -44.93 13.42
N ARG A 24 -5.93 -45.28 12.34
CA ARG A 24 -5.66 -44.77 10.98
C ARG A 24 -5.95 -43.28 10.85
N ARG A 25 -7.00 -42.75 11.50
CA ARG A 25 -7.28 -41.30 11.58
C ARG A 25 -6.26 -40.54 12.43
N GLN A 26 -5.76 -41.14 13.51
CA GLN A 26 -4.66 -40.60 14.30
C GLN A 26 -3.36 -40.62 13.48
N LYS A 27 -3.00 -41.74 12.83
CA LYS A 27 -1.81 -41.80 11.96
C LYS A 27 -1.92 -40.89 10.74
N SER A 28 -3.10 -40.75 10.11
CA SER A 28 -3.29 -39.84 8.97
C SER A 28 -3.18 -38.37 9.34
N ARG A 29 -3.41 -38.00 10.61
CA ARG A 29 -3.06 -36.67 11.11
C ARG A 29 -1.57 -36.40 11.04
N TYR A 30 -0.70 -37.41 11.16
CA TYR A 30 0.76 -37.27 11.14
C TYR A 30 1.41 -37.67 9.80
N LEU A 31 0.63 -38.15 8.82
CA LEU A 31 1.17 -38.46 7.50
C LEU A 31 1.57 -37.17 6.78
N PRO A 32 2.75 -37.15 6.13
CA PRO A 32 3.14 -36.01 5.32
C PRO A 32 2.13 -35.82 4.18
N PRO A 33 1.83 -34.57 3.80
CA PRO A 33 0.98 -34.29 2.65
C PRO A 33 1.53 -34.95 1.38
N LYS A 34 0.64 -35.38 0.47
CA LYS A 34 1.06 -35.99 -0.80
C LYS A 34 1.95 -35.01 -1.57
N ALA A 35 3.05 -35.50 -2.15
CA ALA A 35 4.08 -34.66 -2.78
C ALA A 35 3.55 -33.66 -3.83
N ALA A 36 2.51 -34.01 -4.58
CA ALA A 36 1.89 -33.14 -5.57
C ALA A 36 1.27 -31.87 -4.97
N HIS A 37 0.69 -31.95 -3.76
CA HIS A 37 0.10 -30.79 -3.07
C HIS A 37 1.14 -29.89 -2.41
N VAL A 38 2.38 -30.37 -2.29
CA VAL A 38 3.47 -29.70 -1.58
C VAL A 38 4.39 -28.96 -2.54
N ARG A 39 4.51 -29.43 -3.79
CA ARG A 39 5.39 -28.85 -4.81
C ARG A 39 4.72 -27.77 -5.67
N SER A 40 3.41 -27.55 -5.51
CA SER A 40 2.75 -26.48 -6.25
C SER A 40 3.20 -25.10 -5.73
N PRO A 41 3.35 -24.09 -6.62
CA PRO A 41 3.65 -22.71 -6.19
C PRO A 41 2.58 -22.09 -5.28
N LEU A 42 1.35 -22.61 -5.37
CA LEU A 42 0.20 -22.18 -4.58
C LEU A 42 0.11 -22.86 -3.20
N ALA A 43 0.97 -23.86 -2.93
CA ALA A 43 0.93 -24.57 -1.67
C ALA A 43 1.17 -23.60 -0.51
N HIS A 44 0.36 -23.71 0.55
CA HIS A 44 0.59 -23.04 1.84
C HIS A 44 0.60 -21.51 1.80
N LYS A 45 0.02 -20.92 0.74
CA LYS A 45 -0.22 -19.49 0.61
C LYS A 45 -1.69 -19.16 0.82
N GLN A 46 -1.96 -17.95 1.25
CA GLN A 46 -3.32 -17.40 1.15
C GLN A 46 -3.60 -17.00 -0.30
N PRO A 47 -4.87 -17.02 -0.76
CA PRO A 47 -5.21 -16.66 -2.14
C PRO A 47 -4.68 -15.29 -2.59
N GLU A 48 -4.66 -14.32 -1.68
CA GLU A 48 -4.11 -12.98 -1.90
C GLU A 48 -2.61 -13.02 -2.22
N GLU A 49 -1.85 -13.96 -1.65
CA GLU A 49 -0.40 -14.09 -1.84
C GLU A 49 -0.01 -14.92 -3.07
N TYR A 50 -0.96 -15.48 -3.82
CA TYR A 50 -0.66 -16.37 -4.95
C TYR A 50 0.10 -15.70 -6.09
N HIS A 51 -0.08 -14.39 -6.28
CA HIS A 51 0.63 -13.62 -7.29
C HIS A 51 2.15 -13.55 -7.01
N ASN A 52 2.55 -13.70 -5.74
CA ASN A 52 3.96 -13.76 -5.36
C ASN A 52 4.52 -15.14 -5.74
N THR A 53 5.28 -15.21 -6.82
CA THR A 53 5.92 -16.46 -7.28
C THR A 53 7.35 -16.62 -6.77
N TRP A 54 7.95 -15.54 -6.28
CA TRP A 54 9.35 -15.45 -5.85
C TRP A 54 9.62 -16.06 -4.47
N ASP A 55 8.61 -16.21 -3.62
CA ASP A 55 8.69 -16.81 -2.27
C ASP A 55 7.83 -18.09 -2.16
N PRO A 56 8.18 -19.19 -2.84
CA PRO A 56 7.38 -20.40 -2.75
C PRO A 56 7.37 -20.94 -1.30
N ARG A 57 6.18 -21.05 -0.69
CA ARG A 57 5.97 -21.69 0.63
C ARG A 57 5.73 -23.20 0.49
N SER A 58 6.32 -23.80 -0.54
CA SER A 58 6.27 -25.23 -0.81
C SER A 58 7.13 -26.01 0.19
N GLY A 59 6.88 -27.30 0.33
CA GLY A 59 7.65 -28.18 1.21
C GLY A 59 6.94 -28.65 2.48
N VAL A 60 7.39 -29.79 3.00
CA VAL A 60 6.81 -30.43 4.20
C VAL A 60 7.09 -29.58 5.45
N GLU A 61 8.20 -28.85 5.47
CA GLU A 61 8.55 -27.95 6.57
C GLU A 61 7.54 -26.80 6.71
N TRP A 62 7.26 -26.08 5.62
CA TRP A 62 6.23 -25.03 5.60
C TRP A 62 4.85 -25.55 5.96
N HIS A 63 4.50 -26.76 5.50
CA HIS A 63 3.27 -27.43 5.93
C HIS A 63 3.21 -27.60 7.46
N ASN A 64 4.31 -28.05 8.07
CA ASN A 64 4.38 -28.28 9.51
C ASN A 64 4.45 -26.98 10.32
N ARG A 65 5.11 -25.94 9.80
CA ARG A 65 5.12 -24.59 10.38
C ARG A 65 3.73 -24.00 10.46
N LEU A 66 3.00 -23.94 9.36
CA LEU A 66 1.64 -23.35 9.35
C LEU A 66 0.62 -24.13 10.16
N ARG A 67 0.82 -25.45 10.31
CA ARG A 67 -0.03 -26.30 11.15
C ARG A 67 0.49 -26.45 12.58
N ASN A 68 1.55 -25.74 12.96
CA ASN A 68 2.19 -25.80 14.27
C ASN A 68 2.46 -27.23 14.76
N ARG A 69 3.13 -28.04 13.93
CA ARG A 69 3.41 -29.46 14.19
C ARG A 69 4.86 -29.69 14.59
N ASN A 70 5.08 -30.74 15.38
CA ASN A 70 6.40 -31.24 15.79
C ASN A 70 7.27 -30.10 16.38
N HIS A 71 8.44 -29.87 15.78
CA HIS A 71 9.40 -28.83 16.17
C HIS A 71 8.86 -27.40 16.05
N TYR A 72 7.78 -27.17 15.27
CA TYR A 72 7.17 -25.85 15.06
C TYR A 72 5.90 -25.60 15.89
N ARG A 73 5.72 -26.33 16.99
CA ARG A 73 4.51 -26.21 17.84
C ARG A 73 4.21 -24.78 18.30
N HIS A 74 5.25 -23.97 18.49
CA HIS A 74 5.15 -22.58 18.94
C HIS A 74 5.76 -21.62 17.92
N TRP A 75 5.43 -21.82 16.64
CA TRP A 75 5.88 -20.95 15.56
C TRP A 75 4.98 -19.70 15.44
N PRO A 76 5.54 -18.52 15.11
CA PRO A 76 6.97 -18.19 15.05
C PRO A 76 7.58 -17.98 16.44
N TRP A 77 8.88 -18.26 16.60
CA TRP A 77 9.59 -18.11 17.88
C TRP A 77 9.89 -16.65 18.26
N ALA A 78 9.88 -15.75 17.29
CA ALA A 78 9.87 -14.31 17.49
C ALA A 78 8.60 -13.77 16.82
N TRP A 79 7.82 -13.00 17.56
CA TRP A 79 6.50 -12.54 17.18
C TRP A 79 6.38 -11.05 17.50
N TRP A 80 5.38 -10.38 16.92
CA TRP A 80 5.24 -8.92 16.94
C TRP A 80 5.27 -8.29 18.34
N THR A 81 4.82 -9.04 19.34
CA THR A 81 4.75 -8.56 20.72
C THR A 81 6.03 -8.81 21.51
N ASP A 82 7.12 -9.28 20.92
CA ASP A 82 8.42 -9.30 21.58
C ASP A 82 9.22 -8.06 21.16
N ASP A 83 9.40 -7.11 22.08
CA ASP A 83 10.29 -5.95 21.89
C ASP A 83 11.65 -6.26 22.57
N PRO A 84 12.68 -6.72 21.82
CA PRO A 84 13.99 -7.02 22.40
C PRO A 84 14.78 -5.77 22.80
N ILE A 85 14.35 -4.57 22.39
CA ILE A 85 15.05 -3.32 22.65
C ILE A 85 14.59 -2.73 23.99
N ARG A 86 13.27 -2.68 24.22
CA ARG A 86 12.69 -2.04 25.41
C ARG A 86 12.06 -3.02 26.40
N HIS A 87 11.87 -4.27 26.00
CA HIS A 87 11.22 -5.29 26.83
C HIS A 87 9.85 -4.84 27.36
N HIS A 88 9.07 -4.13 26.52
CA HIS A 88 7.75 -3.56 26.87
C HIS A 88 7.75 -2.61 28.06
N ARG A 89 8.89 -1.97 28.36
CA ARG A 89 8.99 -0.97 29.41
C ARG A 89 9.07 0.42 28.79
N ASP A 90 8.32 1.34 29.38
CA ASP A 90 8.39 2.76 29.02
C ASP A 90 9.72 3.35 29.51
N LEU A 91 10.52 3.88 28.57
CA LEU A 91 11.81 4.53 28.84
C LEU A 91 11.62 5.98 29.36
N THR A 92 10.74 6.17 30.35
CA THR A 92 10.52 7.49 30.95
C THR A 92 11.55 7.77 32.04
N TYR A 93 12.27 8.87 31.90
CA TYR A 93 13.28 9.29 32.89
C TYR A 93 12.63 10.00 34.08
N ARG A 94 12.10 9.21 35.03
CA ARG A 94 11.50 9.73 36.27
C ARG A 94 12.52 10.04 37.38
N ARG A 95 13.81 9.86 37.10
CA ARG A 95 14.92 10.09 38.05
C ARG A 95 15.45 11.53 37.92
N THR A 96 14.58 12.52 38.05
CA THR A 96 14.98 13.94 38.09
C THR A 96 15.42 14.33 39.49
N LEU A 97 16.32 15.33 39.60
CA LEU A 97 16.79 15.85 40.90
C LEU A 97 15.65 16.50 41.70
N SER A 98 14.73 17.17 41.01
CA SER A 98 13.54 17.78 41.59
C SER A 98 12.29 17.00 41.21
N ALA A 99 11.44 16.73 42.22
CA ALA A 99 10.13 16.12 42.02
C ALA A 99 9.16 17.02 41.21
N LYS A 100 9.43 18.33 41.15
CA LYS A 100 8.63 19.28 40.33
C LYS A 100 8.92 19.17 38.83
N GLU A 101 10.05 18.58 38.45
CA GLU A 101 10.52 18.51 37.07
C GLU A 101 10.35 17.11 36.46
N THR A 102 9.70 16.19 37.16
CA THR A 102 9.57 14.78 36.74
C THR A 102 8.87 14.61 35.38
N SER A 103 7.99 15.53 35.00
CA SER A 103 7.26 15.51 33.72
C SER A 103 7.97 16.26 32.59
N VAL A 104 9.08 16.95 32.86
CA VAL A 104 9.78 17.78 31.85
C VAL A 104 10.39 16.92 30.73
N ASN A 105 10.71 15.65 31.05
CA ASN A 105 11.31 14.71 30.12
C ASN A 105 10.33 13.71 29.49
N GLU A 106 9.03 13.96 29.60
CA GLU A 106 8.01 13.13 28.95
C GLU A 106 7.78 13.56 27.49
N GLY A 107 7.30 12.63 26.65
CA GLY A 107 6.98 12.90 25.25
C GLY A 107 8.18 13.14 24.34
N TYR A 108 9.34 12.53 24.65
CA TYR A 108 10.43 12.44 23.68
C TYR A 108 10.14 11.35 22.65
N PRO A 109 10.35 11.63 21.35
CA PRO A 109 10.19 10.62 20.32
C PRO A 109 11.26 9.53 20.41
N LEU A 110 10.82 8.27 20.31
CA LEU A 110 11.70 7.10 20.35
C LEU A 110 12.27 6.74 18.97
N TRP A 111 11.54 7.08 17.92
CA TRP A 111 11.89 6.97 16.50
C TRP A 111 11.08 8.05 15.75
N ASP A 112 11.12 8.05 14.43
CA ASP A 112 10.57 9.18 13.66
C ASP A 112 9.04 9.31 13.75
N TYR A 113 8.23 8.30 14.07
CA TYR A 113 6.75 8.31 14.17
C TYR A 113 5.97 8.74 12.92
N TYR A 114 6.40 9.77 12.22
CA TYR A 114 5.67 10.40 11.13
C TYR A 114 6.06 9.75 9.81
N SER A 115 7.37 9.65 9.55
CA SER A 115 7.87 9.02 8.33
C SER A 115 7.56 7.52 8.24
N GLU A 116 7.59 6.76 9.35
CA GLU A 116 7.28 5.32 9.29
C GLU A 116 5.78 5.03 9.13
N VAL A 117 4.92 5.90 9.67
CA VAL A 117 3.47 5.72 9.54
C VAL A 117 2.97 6.22 8.19
N GLY A 118 3.56 7.30 7.67
CA GLY A 118 3.17 7.89 6.38
C GLY A 118 1.72 8.37 6.37
N GLN A 119 1.28 8.98 7.49
CA GLN A 119 -0.08 9.51 7.60
C GLN A 119 -0.30 10.63 6.58
N GLU A 120 -1.43 10.60 5.86
CA GLU A 120 -1.74 11.67 4.92
C GLU A 120 -2.14 12.96 5.65
N TYR A 121 -1.27 13.97 5.57
CA TYR A 121 -1.56 15.31 6.06
C TYR A 121 -2.35 16.12 5.02
N LYS A 122 -3.53 16.61 5.41
CA LYS A 122 -4.32 17.57 4.60
C LYS A 122 -3.96 19.03 4.91
N THR A 123 -2.69 19.27 5.24
CA THR A 123 -2.18 20.59 5.67
C THR A 123 -1.13 21.11 4.70
N PRO A 124 -1.42 22.19 3.96
CA PRO A 124 -0.42 22.86 3.12
C PRO A 124 0.73 23.44 3.95
N SER A 125 1.94 23.47 3.40
CA SER A 125 3.15 23.94 4.10
C SER A 125 3.11 25.42 4.55
N HIS A 126 2.26 26.25 3.92
CA HIS A 126 2.14 27.67 4.26
C HIS A 126 1.23 27.93 5.48
N PHE A 127 0.59 26.90 6.02
CA PHE A 127 -0.29 27.02 7.19
C PHE A 127 0.53 27.29 8.46
N PRO A 128 -0.09 27.89 9.50
CA PRO A 128 0.59 28.16 10.76
C PRO A 128 0.88 26.87 11.53
N LEU A 129 1.89 26.90 12.39
CA LEU A 129 2.35 25.71 13.14
C LEU A 129 1.28 25.07 14.02
N THR A 130 0.30 25.82 14.50
CA THR A 130 -0.79 25.31 15.33
C THR A 130 -1.59 24.18 14.67
N TYR A 131 -1.59 24.10 13.33
CA TYR A 131 -2.26 23.02 12.58
C TYR A 131 -1.58 21.66 12.73
N VAL A 132 -0.36 21.62 13.26
CA VAL A 132 0.39 20.39 13.49
C VAL A 132 0.02 19.72 14.83
N ALA A 133 -0.61 20.47 15.76
CA ALA A 133 -1.00 19.96 17.08
C ALA A 133 -1.77 18.62 17.06
N PRO A 134 -2.77 18.41 16.17
CA PRO A 134 -3.51 17.15 16.14
C PRO A 134 -2.62 15.94 15.82
N PHE A 135 -1.62 16.11 14.95
CA PHE A 135 -0.71 15.02 14.57
C PHE A 135 0.27 14.68 15.68
N ILE A 136 0.73 15.69 16.43
CA ILE A 136 1.56 15.48 17.62
C ILE A 136 0.75 14.79 18.72
N HIS A 137 -0.48 15.25 18.96
CA HIS A 137 -1.35 14.73 20.00
C HIS A 137 -1.59 13.21 19.88
N LEU A 138 -1.68 12.65 18.66
CA LEU A 138 -1.86 11.21 18.45
C LEU A 138 -0.81 10.35 19.17
N TYR A 139 0.43 10.85 19.28
CA TYR A 139 1.55 10.15 19.93
C TYR A 139 1.79 10.62 21.37
N THR A 140 1.34 11.82 21.72
CA THR A 140 1.64 12.46 23.01
C THR A 140 0.41 12.67 23.89
N ALA A 141 -0.75 12.08 23.55
CA ALA A 141 -2.03 12.31 24.27
C ALA A 141 -1.99 11.99 25.76
N LYS A 142 -1.11 11.06 26.19
CA LYS A 142 -0.91 10.73 27.61
C LYS A 142 -0.15 11.81 28.38
N VAL A 143 0.54 12.70 27.67
CA VAL A 143 1.46 13.71 28.24
C VAL A 143 0.85 15.11 28.15
N TRP A 144 0.34 15.50 26.97
CA TRP A 144 -0.20 16.83 26.72
C TRP A 144 -1.57 16.78 26.06
N SER A 145 -2.45 17.67 26.51
CA SER A 145 -3.73 17.93 25.87
C SER A 145 -3.57 18.69 24.55
N SER A 146 -4.60 18.64 23.71
CA SER A 146 -4.61 19.37 22.43
C SER A 146 -4.51 20.89 22.60
N GLU A 147 -5.09 21.43 23.68
CA GLU A 147 -5.05 22.86 23.99
C GLU A 147 -3.66 23.32 24.44
N GLU A 148 -3.00 22.53 25.29
CA GLU A 148 -1.61 22.77 25.71
C GLU A 148 -0.65 22.70 24.52
N LEU A 149 -0.82 21.73 23.62
CA LEU A 149 -0.01 21.67 22.41
C LEU A 149 -0.17 22.93 21.56
N ARG A 150 -1.40 23.43 21.41
CA ARG A 150 -1.63 24.68 20.66
C ARG A 150 -0.99 25.88 21.35
N SER A 151 -1.05 25.98 22.68
CA SER A 151 -0.43 27.10 23.40
C SER A 151 1.10 27.06 23.26
N TYR A 152 1.72 25.89 23.41
CA TYR A 152 3.17 25.73 23.21
C TYR A 152 3.61 26.05 21.78
N LEU A 153 2.85 25.62 20.77
CA LEU A 153 3.15 25.95 19.38
C LEU A 153 3.04 27.45 19.11
N SER A 154 2.07 28.14 19.71
CA SER A 154 1.97 29.60 19.63
C SER A 154 3.18 30.30 20.24
N VAL A 155 3.71 29.80 21.37
CA VAL A 155 4.96 30.31 21.96
C VAL A 155 6.14 30.16 21.01
N ILE A 156 6.28 29.01 20.34
CA ILE A 156 7.32 28.81 19.32
C ILE A 156 7.15 29.82 18.16
N MET A 157 5.91 30.04 17.71
CA MET A 157 5.63 30.98 16.63
C MET A 157 6.02 32.43 16.98
N GLU A 158 5.80 32.85 18.22
CA GLU A 158 6.10 34.20 18.70
C GLU A 158 7.58 34.38 19.04
N GLU A 159 8.15 33.49 19.87
CA GLU A 159 9.52 33.62 20.39
C GLU A 159 10.58 33.20 19.36
N ALA A 160 10.38 32.08 18.65
CA ALA A 160 11.34 31.63 17.64
C ALA A 160 11.13 32.32 16.28
N GLN A 161 10.02 33.06 16.11
CA GLN A 161 9.61 33.72 14.86
C GLN A 161 9.48 32.72 13.69
N LEU A 162 9.08 31.49 13.97
CA LEU A 162 8.82 30.45 12.98
C LEU A 162 7.30 30.26 12.91
N LYS A 163 6.64 30.99 12.00
CA LYS A 163 5.17 31.08 12.03
C LYS A 163 4.52 29.94 11.26
N ARG A 164 5.11 29.56 10.13
CA ARG A 164 4.57 28.54 9.21
C ARG A 164 5.32 27.23 9.33
N ILE A 165 4.67 26.16 8.89
CA ILE A 165 5.28 24.82 8.82
C ILE A 165 6.52 24.85 7.90
N GLN A 166 6.43 25.51 6.75
CA GLN A 166 7.56 25.69 5.83
C GLN A 166 8.74 26.41 6.50
N ASP A 167 8.48 27.45 7.29
CA ASP A 167 9.54 28.25 7.94
C ASP A 167 10.38 27.37 8.87
N VAL A 168 9.74 26.41 9.56
CA VAL A 168 10.43 25.43 10.42
C VAL A 168 11.26 24.47 9.61
N ALA A 169 10.70 23.89 8.54
CA ALA A 169 11.42 22.94 7.69
C ALA A 169 12.67 23.57 7.04
N ASP A 170 12.58 24.83 6.61
CA ASP A 170 13.70 25.56 6.01
C ASP A 170 14.74 25.98 7.08
N ASN A 171 14.33 26.20 8.33
CA ASN A 171 15.17 26.76 9.40
C ASN A 171 15.27 25.85 10.64
N ILE A 172 15.43 24.54 10.46
CA ILE A 172 15.55 23.57 11.57
C ILE A 172 16.66 23.94 12.54
N GLY A 173 17.80 24.41 12.03
CA GLY A 173 18.92 24.84 12.86
C GLY A 173 18.54 25.98 13.83
N LYS A 174 17.63 26.88 13.43
CA LYS A 174 17.12 27.95 14.29
C LYS A 174 16.22 27.38 15.39
N LEU A 175 15.32 26.45 15.04
CA LEU A 175 14.44 25.78 16.01
C LEU A 175 15.24 25.02 17.07
N ARG A 176 16.25 24.24 16.65
CA ARG A 176 17.12 23.48 17.56
C ARG A 176 17.90 24.39 18.52
N ARG A 177 18.56 25.44 18.01
CA ARG A 177 19.29 26.41 18.84
C ARG A 177 18.38 27.13 19.83
N TRP A 178 17.20 27.56 19.38
CA TRP A 178 16.22 28.16 20.28
C TRP A 178 15.74 27.15 21.34
N GLY A 179 15.48 25.91 20.95
CA GLY A 179 15.09 24.83 21.85
C GLY A 179 16.15 24.44 22.89
N GLU A 180 17.43 24.58 22.57
CA GLU A 180 18.52 24.38 23.55
C GLU A 180 18.51 25.45 24.65
N VAL A 181 18.21 26.70 24.30
CA VAL A 181 18.25 27.85 25.21
C VAL A 181 16.97 27.98 26.04
N TYR A 182 15.81 27.79 25.40
CA TYR A 182 14.48 28.04 25.99
C TYR A 182 13.71 26.75 26.31
N GLY A 183 14.14 25.60 25.77
CA GLY A 183 13.49 24.32 26.01
C GLY A 183 13.57 23.89 27.48
N GLY A 184 12.43 23.46 28.01
CA GLY A 184 12.24 23.12 29.43
C GLY A 184 11.81 24.28 30.31
N LYS A 185 11.87 25.54 29.82
CA LYS A 185 11.34 26.72 30.54
C LYS A 185 9.95 27.11 30.03
N SER A 186 9.84 27.37 28.73
CA SER A 186 8.57 27.80 28.09
C SER A 186 7.87 26.65 27.37
N VAL A 187 8.65 25.79 26.70
CA VAL A 187 8.14 24.67 25.91
C VAL A 187 8.88 23.37 26.26
N PRO A 188 8.19 22.21 26.40
CA PRO A 188 8.84 20.93 26.62
C PRO A 188 9.79 20.56 25.48
N LYS A 189 10.98 20.03 25.82
CA LYS A 189 12.00 19.68 24.81
C LYS A 189 11.56 18.55 23.86
N GLY A 190 10.79 17.58 24.37
CA GLY A 190 10.22 16.52 23.54
C GLY A 190 9.31 17.08 22.45
N LEU A 191 8.50 18.10 22.76
CA LEU A 191 7.64 18.76 21.78
C LEU A 191 8.43 19.41 20.64
N ILE A 192 9.57 20.04 20.93
CA ILE A 192 10.41 20.68 19.92
C ILE A 192 10.90 19.65 18.89
N GLN A 193 11.27 18.44 19.33
CA GLN A 193 11.66 17.35 18.43
C GLN A 193 10.46 16.84 17.61
N HIS A 194 9.29 16.70 18.22
CA HIS A 194 8.07 16.37 17.48
C HIS A 194 7.73 17.40 16.40
N VAL A 195 7.84 18.70 16.72
CA VAL A 195 7.60 19.79 15.75
C VAL A 195 8.56 19.68 14.57
N GLU A 196 9.83 19.42 14.85
CA GLU A 196 10.84 19.26 13.80
C GLU A 196 10.46 18.11 12.85
N LEU A 197 10.18 16.92 13.39
CA LEU A 197 9.89 15.73 12.60
C LEU A 197 8.61 15.89 11.77
N VAL A 198 7.51 16.38 12.38
CA VAL A 198 6.26 16.56 11.64
C VAL A 198 6.39 17.61 10.55
N CYS A 199 7.03 18.75 10.83
CA CYS A 199 7.14 19.81 9.83
C CYS A 199 7.94 19.35 8.61
N LEU A 200 9.01 18.58 8.84
CA LEU A 200 9.78 17.94 7.78
C LEU A 200 8.92 17.01 6.92
N ASP A 201 8.17 16.12 7.55
CA ASP A 201 7.38 15.13 6.80
C ASP A 201 6.18 15.76 6.08
N VAL A 202 5.52 16.77 6.68
CA VAL A 202 4.45 17.54 6.04
C VAL A 202 4.96 18.24 4.77
N VAL A 203 6.12 18.90 4.83
CA VAL A 203 6.72 19.54 3.65
C VAL A 203 7.10 18.49 2.61
N ALA A 204 7.75 17.41 3.02
CA ALA A 204 8.14 16.33 2.12
C ALA A 204 6.92 15.66 1.43
N GLN A 205 5.80 15.48 2.14
CA GLN A 205 4.56 14.97 1.55
C GLN A 205 4.00 15.97 0.52
N ASN A 206 3.95 17.26 0.85
CA ASN A 206 3.47 18.29 -0.08
C ASN A 206 4.33 18.37 -1.35
N ASP A 207 5.65 18.23 -1.22
CA ASP A 207 6.56 18.16 -2.35
C ASP A 207 6.32 16.91 -3.21
N ARG A 208 6.10 15.75 -2.58
CA ARG A 208 5.71 14.51 -3.29
C ARG A 208 4.39 14.70 -4.06
N ILE A 209 3.40 15.36 -3.47
CA ILE A 209 2.11 15.65 -4.12
C ILE A 209 2.29 16.59 -5.32
N LYS A 210 3.06 17.68 -5.15
CA LYS A 210 3.34 18.63 -6.22
C LYS A 210 4.09 17.97 -7.38
N ASN A 211 5.13 17.19 -7.08
CA ASN A 211 5.86 16.43 -8.07
C ASN A 211 4.95 15.42 -8.78
N ARG A 212 4.08 14.72 -8.04
CA ARG A 212 3.10 13.79 -8.62
C ARG A 212 2.18 14.47 -9.64
N GLN A 213 1.70 15.68 -9.35
CA GLN A 213 0.88 16.47 -10.26
C GLN A 213 1.66 16.90 -11.51
N GLN A 214 2.90 17.36 -11.34
CA GLN A 214 3.77 17.72 -12.46
C GLN A 214 4.06 16.52 -13.38
N LEU A 215 4.37 15.35 -12.80
CA LEU A 215 4.60 14.12 -13.57
C LEU A 215 3.34 13.65 -14.30
N HIS A 216 2.15 13.87 -13.74
CA HIS A 216 0.89 13.56 -14.42
C HIS A 216 0.71 14.41 -15.69
N GLN A 217 1.05 15.70 -15.64
CA GLN A 217 1.07 16.58 -16.81
C GLN A 217 2.12 16.15 -17.84
N GLN A 218 3.22 15.54 -17.38
CA GLN A 218 4.26 14.93 -18.22
C GLN A 218 3.91 13.49 -18.67
N SER A 219 2.63 13.12 -18.69
CA SER A 219 2.11 11.81 -19.14
C SER A 219 2.46 10.59 -18.28
N ILE A 220 2.95 10.77 -17.05
CA ILE A 220 3.14 9.67 -16.10
C ILE A 220 1.86 9.47 -15.28
N LEU A 221 0.97 8.65 -15.82
CA LEU A 221 -0.34 8.34 -15.25
C LEU A 221 -0.24 7.15 -14.28
N ARG A 222 -0.76 7.33 -13.06
CA ARG A 222 -0.77 6.33 -11.98
C ARG A 222 -2.02 6.50 -11.11
N THR A 223 -2.55 5.40 -10.62
CA THR A 223 -3.75 5.34 -9.75
C THR A 223 -3.46 5.93 -8.36
N ASN A 224 -4.46 5.96 -7.49
CA ASN A 224 -4.30 6.34 -6.09
C ASN A 224 -3.36 5.38 -5.34
N GLU A 225 -3.36 4.10 -5.72
CA GLU A 225 -2.42 3.07 -5.24
C GLU A 225 -1.02 3.18 -5.88
N MET A 226 -0.82 4.22 -6.71
CA MET A 226 0.43 4.50 -7.38
C MET A 226 0.85 3.43 -8.41
N GLU A 227 -0.09 2.64 -8.92
CA GLU A 227 0.12 1.73 -10.04
C GLU A 227 0.05 2.50 -11.37
N ARG A 228 0.94 2.21 -12.33
CA ARG A 228 0.90 2.87 -13.64
C ARG A 228 -0.32 2.39 -14.43
N TYR A 229 -1.04 3.33 -15.04
CA TYR A 229 -2.08 3.02 -16.02
C TYR A 229 -1.82 3.81 -17.29
N TYR A 230 -2.39 3.36 -18.41
CA TYR A 230 -2.18 3.98 -19.72
C TYR A 230 -3.51 4.40 -20.32
N THR A 231 -3.60 5.66 -20.75
CA THR A 231 -4.75 6.19 -21.49
C THR A 231 -4.28 7.06 -22.64
N LEU A 232 -5.13 7.21 -23.65
CA LEU A 232 -4.88 8.16 -24.73
C LEU A 232 -4.87 9.60 -24.17
N PRO A 233 -3.99 10.48 -24.68
CA PRO A 233 -4.03 11.89 -24.34
C PRO A 233 -5.27 12.57 -24.92
N HIS A 234 -5.60 13.75 -24.39
CA HIS A 234 -6.68 14.57 -24.94
C HIS A 234 -6.39 15.01 -26.39
N LEU A 235 -7.44 15.08 -27.20
CA LEU A 235 -7.35 15.53 -28.58
C LEU A 235 -7.30 17.06 -28.64
N HIS A 236 -6.24 17.60 -29.22
CA HIS A 236 -6.11 19.02 -29.56
C HIS A 236 -6.34 19.32 -31.05
N GLY A 237 -6.68 18.31 -31.86
CA GLY A 237 -6.82 18.42 -33.31
C GLY A 237 -7.80 17.38 -33.88
N PRO A 238 -7.77 17.10 -35.20
CA PRO A 238 -8.67 16.13 -35.81
C PRO A 238 -8.40 14.72 -35.25
N ALA A 239 -9.46 13.98 -34.96
CA ALA A 239 -9.36 12.64 -34.36
C ALA A 239 -8.65 11.63 -35.28
N MET A 240 -8.85 11.77 -36.59
CA MET A 240 -8.19 10.94 -37.60
C MET A 240 -7.09 11.74 -38.31
N PRO A 241 -5.93 11.12 -38.63
CA PRO A 241 -4.86 11.80 -39.33
C PRO A 241 -5.26 12.11 -40.76
N THR A 242 -5.37 13.40 -41.11
CA THR A 242 -5.71 13.85 -42.47
C THR A 242 -4.45 14.10 -43.29
N THR A 243 -3.58 15.03 -42.86
CA THR A 243 -2.32 15.36 -43.53
C THR A 243 -1.27 14.25 -43.39
N ARG A 244 -1.38 13.42 -42.35
CA ARG A 244 -0.54 12.25 -42.09
C ARG A 244 -1.28 10.93 -42.34
N ALA A 245 -2.27 10.96 -43.23
CA ALA A 245 -2.97 9.73 -43.63
C ALA A 245 -1.95 8.72 -44.19
N GLN A 246 -2.01 7.49 -43.67
CA GLN A 246 -1.19 6.40 -44.20
C GLN A 246 -1.73 5.95 -45.55
N ALA A 247 -0.86 5.46 -46.43
CA ALA A 247 -1.30 4.86 -47.68
C ALA A 247 -2.25 3.68 -47.37
N PRO A 248 -3.38 3.54 -48.07
CA PRO A 248 -4.44 2.59 -47.70
C PRO A 248 -4.05 1.11 -47.91
N GLY A 249 -2.85 0.81 -48.44
CA GLY A 249 -2.40 -0.55 -48.72
C GLY A 249 -3.17 -1.29 -49.83
N VAL A 250 -4.25 -0.71 -50.34
CA VAL A 250 -5.10 -1.23 -51.42
C VAL A 250 -4.83 -0.46 -52.70
N CYS A 251 -4.74 -1.16 -53.84
CA CYS A 251 -4.61 -0.53 -55.15
C CYS A 251 -5.87 0.31 -55.46
N PRO A 252 -5.76 1.63 -55.67
CA PRO A 252 -6.94 2.48 -55.85
C PRO A 252 -7.53 2.31 -57.25
N GLN A 253 -8.46 1.37 -57.41
CA GLN A 253 -9.14 1.10 -58.69
C GLN A 253 -10.65 1.01 -58.48
N ARG A 254 -11.36 2.14 -58.64
CA ARG A 254 -12.83 2.20 -58.48
C ARG A 254 -13.58 2.24 -59.81
N PHE A 255 -13.09 3.02 -60.77
CA PHE A 255 -13.71 3.18 -62.08
C PHE A 255 -12.84 2.66 -63.22
N THR A 256 -11.57 2.35 -62.94
CA THR A 256 -10.61 1.79 -63.90
C THR A 256 -10.79 0.30 -64.12
N TRP A 257 -11.14 -0.44 -63.06
CA TRP A 257 -11.49 -1.86 -63.14
C TRP A 257 -12.89 -2.05 -62.55
N MET A 258 -13.91 -2.18 -63.41
CA MET A 258 -15.31 -2.35 -63.00
C MET A 258 -15.60 -3.82 -62.59
N GLN A 259 -14.92 -4.30 -61.54
CA GLN A 259 -15.10 -5.66 -61.00
C GLN A 259 -16.38 -5.78 -60.16
N HIS A 260 -16.67 -4.73 -59.39
CA HIS A 260 -17.97 -4.50 -58.76
C HIS A 260 -18.60 -3.28 -59.43
N VAL A 261 -19.84 -3.40 -59.92
CA VAL A 261 -20.52 -2.34 -60.68
C VAL A 261 -20.62 -1.09 -59.81
N PRO A 262 -19.88 0.00 -60.13
CA PRO A 262 -20.10 1.27 -59.47
C PRO A 262 -21.55 1.67 -59.73
N LYS A 263 -22.26 2.16 -58.71
CA LYS A 263 -23.64 2.63 -58.88
C LYS A 263 -23.62 3.90 -59.75
N PHE A 264 -23.83 3.73 -61.04
CA PHE A 264 -24.08 4.82 -61.97
C PHE A 264 -25.57 5.10 -62.10
N HIS A 265 -25.94 6.37 -62.22
CA HIS A 265 -27.29 6.71 -62.64
C HIS A 265 -27.52 6.18 -64.06
N PRO A 266 -28.71 5.63 -64.41
CA PRO A 266 -28.96 5.04 -65.73
C PRO A 266 -28.67 5.97 -66.92
N LEU A 267 -28.85 7.28 -66.73
CA LEU A 267 -28.53 8.31 -67.73
C LEU A 267 -27.02 8.54 -67.97
N GLN A 268 -26.15 8.07 -67.08
CA GLN A 268 -24.72 8.39 -67.06
C GLN A 268 -23.84 7.14 -67.26
N LEU A 269 -24.34 6.13 -67.98
CA LEU A 269 -23.61 4.88 -68.20
C LEU A 269 -22.43 5.08 -69.16
N PRO A 270 -21.18 4.83 -68.71
CA PRO A 270 -19.99 5.05 -69.53
C PRO A 270 -19.69 3.86 -70.47
N ASP A 271 -18.70 4.04 -71.35
CA ASP A 271 -17.98 3.00 -72.11
C ASP A 271 -18.81 2.05 -73.00
N ARG A 272 -19.96 2.51 -73.50
CA ARG A 272 -20.79 1.79 -74.48
C ARG A 272 -20.59 2.30 -75.91
N TRP A 273 -19.35 2.61 -76.29
CA TRP A 273 -19.02 3.30 -77.56
C TRP A 273 -19.25 2.45 -78.82
N LYS A 274 -19.37 1.13 -78.68
CA LYS A 274 -19.78 0.21 -79.76
C LYS A 274 -21.26 -0.21 -79.64
N GLY A 275 -22.00 0.38 -78.70
CA GLY A 275 -23.41 0.09 -78.42
C GLY A 275 -24.23 1.38 -78.28
N ALA A 276 -24.93 1.54 -77.16
CA ALA A 276 -25.86 2.65 -76.92
C ALA A 276 -25.24 4.06 -77.01
N ASN A 277 -23.92 4.21 -76.83
CA ASN A 277 -23.26 5.51 -76.89
C ASN A 277 -22.62 5.80 -78.27
N CYS A 278 -22.85 4.99 -79.32
CA CYS A 278 -22.39 5.30 -80.68
C CYS A 278 -23.09 6.54 -81.27
N TYR A 279 -24.35 6.74 -80.86
CA TYR A 279 -25.20 7.84 -81.29
C TYR A 279 -25.62 8.62 -80.05
N PRO A 280 -24.76 9.52 -79.54
CA PRO A 280 -25.16 10.41 -78.46
C PRO A 280 -26.34 11.28 -78.94
N ALA A 281 -27.27 11.56 -78.02
CA ALA A 281 -28.38 12.47 -78.25
C ALA A 281 -27.90 13.91 -78.41
#